data_AF-A0A6V7VJV2-F1
#
_entry.id   AF-A0A6V7VJV2-F1
#
_cell.length_a   1.000
_cell.length_b   1.000
_cell.length_c   1.000
_cell.angle_alpha   90.00
_cell.angle_beta   90.00
_cell.angle_gamma   90.00
#
_symmetry.space_group_name_H-M   'P 1'
#
loop_
_entity.id
_entity.type
_entity.pdbx_description
1 polymer ?
#
loop_
_entity_poly.entity_id
_entity_poly.type
_entity_poly.pdbx_seq_one_letter_code
_entity_poly.pdbx_strand_id
1 'polypeptide(L)'
;MVQVTKPKQSLNKSENLIIKLYLVERGCGDKTSWTEKNVQVAKCQNKHLCNTKEFFENKLFCLTVNIGKITNEISKMSEPCGEDHKACYHQRSEVLYLGCGKCNDKYCTNCKTNFCNVEEKGYKKCYTNTKNMCYAKPDETCFMERTKNNKVNKGCGNCPTKTCITCNKHECNDGKNLPYYCLDYDGKSPIECKKSDCYIDKCRLILGLE
;
A
#
# COMPACT_ATOMS: atom_id res chain seq x y z
N MET A 1 17.96 -28.49 -30.66
CA MET A 1 19.23 -27.75 -30.49
C MET A 1 18.88 -26.29 -30.22
N VAL A 2 19.20 -25.79 -29.02
CA VAL A 2 18.94 -24.41 -28.60
C VAL A 2 20.10 -23.55 -29.08
N GLN A 3 19.86 -22.60 -29.98
CA GLN A 3 20.85 -21.59 -30.32
C GLN A 3 20.67 -20.38 -29.39
N VAL A 4 21.52 -20.30 -28.38
CA VAL A 4 21.67 -19.13 -27.53
C VAL A 4 22.52 -18.11 -28.27
N THR A 5 21.90 -17.06 -28.81
CA THR A 5 22.64 -15.91 -29.37
C THR A 5 22.82 -14.87 -28.27
N LYS A 6 24.06 -14.72 -27.78
CA LYS A 6 24.45 -13.62 -26.89
C LYS A 6 24.62 -12.33 -27.70
N PRO A 7 24.06 -11.18 -27.26
CA PRO A 7 24.43 -9.90 -27.86
C PRO A 7 25.87 -9.53 -27.44
N LYS A 8 26.73 -9.23 -28.41
CA LYS A 8 28.03 -8.58 -28.20
C LYS A 8 27.83 -7.07 -28.19
N GLN A 9 28.16 -6.41 -27.08
CA GLN A 9 28.59 -5.02 -27.09
C GLN A 9 29.77 -4.84 -26.13
N SER A 10 30.85 -4.28 -26.66
CA SER A 10 31.99 -3.76 -25.91
C SER A 10 31.71 -2.31 -25.52
N LEU A 11 31.97 -1.91 -24.27
CA LEU A 11 32.78 -0.71 -23.97
C LEU A 11 32.99 -0.48 -22.46
N ASN A 12 34.00 0.34 -22.22
CA ASN A 12 34.85 0.52 -21.06
C ASN A 12 34.20 1.12 -19.79
N LYS A 13 34.78 0.70 -18.67
CA LYS A 13 34.97 1.33 -17.34
C LYS A 13 34.19 2.59 -16.93
N SER A 14 33.72 2.48 -15.68
CA SER A 14 33.34 3.49 -14.66
C SER A 14 32.02 4.23 -14.82
N GLU A 15 30.98 3.68 -14.20
CA GLU A 15 30.12 4.32 -13.20
C GLU A 15 29.10 3.28 -12.71
N ASN A 16 28.69 3.35 -11.43
CA ASN A 16 27.83 2.37 -10.77
C ASN A 16 26.37 2.48 -11.29
N LEU A 17 26.16 2.05 -12.53
CA LEU A 17 24.85 1.94 -13.16
C LEU A 17 24.27 0.59 -12.74
N ILE A 18 23.23 0.58 -11.90
CA ILE A 18 22.39 -0.62 -11.73
C ILE A 18 21.66 -0.83 -13.05
N ILE A 19 22.33 -1.47 -14.00
CA ILE A 19 21.70 -1.94 -15.23
C ILE A 19 20.79 -3.09 -14.80
N LYS A 20 19.49 -2.81 -14.67
CA LYS A 20 18.48 -3.87 -14.67
C LYS A 20 18.48 -4.48 -16.07
N LEU A 21 19.34 -5.47 -16.28
CA LEU A 21 19.35 -6.29 -17.48
C LEU A 21 18.07 -7.13 -17.45
N TYR A 22 17.06 -6.71 -18.20
CA TYR A 22 15.90 -7.54 -18.51
C TYR A 22 16.32 -8.54 -19.58
N LEU A 23 16.52 -9.80 -19.20
CA LEU A 23 16.74 -10.88 -20.15
C LEU A 23 15.38 -11.26 -20.76
N VAL A 24 15.26 -11.13 -22.09
CA VAL A 24 14.07 -11.55 -22.84
C VAL A 24 14.36 -12.90 -23.48
N GLU A 25 13.80 -13.96 -22.91
CA GLU A 25 13.84 -15.30 -23.51
C GLU A 25 12.64 -15.51 -24.43
N ARG A 26 12.87 -16.17 -25.57
CA ARG A 26 11.84 -16.52 -26.56
C ARG A 26 12.03 -17.96 -26.98
N GLY A 27 10.94 -18.70 -27.14
CA GLY A 27 11.00 -20.09 -27.56
C GLY A 27 9.63 -20.65 -27.87
N CYS A 28 9.61 -21.94 -28.17
CA CYS A 28 8.40 -22.73 -28.41
C CYS A 28 8.09 -23.60 -27.20
N GLY A 29 6.81 -23.95 -27.02
CA GLY A 29 6.36 -24.95 -26.05
C GLY A 29 5.41 -24.40 -24.99
N ASP A 30 4.58 -25.31 -24.47
CA ASP A 30 3.73 -25.04 -23.32
C ASP A 30 4.56 -25.20 -22.06
N LYS A 31 5.23 -24.13 -21.61
CA LYS A 31 5.74 -24.11 -20.24
C LYS A 31 4.54 -24.12 -19.29
N THR A 32 4.22 -25.30 -18.77
CA THR A 32 3.09 -25.57 -17.88
C THR A 32 3.37 -25.22 -16.43
N SER A 33 4.64 -25.10 -16.05
CA SER A 33 5.07 -24.60 -14.75
C SER A 33 6.22 -23.61 -14.92
N TRP A 34 6.03 -22.42 -14.36
CA TRP A 34 7.09 -21.45 -14.13
C TRP A 34 7.30 -21.47 -12.62
N THR A 35 8.53 -21.75 -12.20
CA THR A 35 8.88 -21.84 -10.77
C THR A 35 9.79 -20.71 -10.35
N GLU A 36 10.22 -19.89 -11.31
CA GLU A 36 11.09 -18.75 -11.09
C GLU A 36 10.30 -17.60 -10.44
N LYS A 37 10.75 -17.20 -9.23
CA LYS A 37 10.22 -16.00 -8.58
C LYS A 37 10.59 -14.75 -9.39
N ASN A 38 9.69 -13.77 -9.43
CA ASN A 38 9.89 -12.46 -10.07
C ASN A 38 10.05 -12.49 -11.59
N VAL A 39 9.47 -13.49 -12.26
CA VAL A 39 9.44 -13.60 -13.72
C VAL A 39 8.03 -13.32 -14.25
N GLN A 40 7.95 -12.47 -15.27
CA GLN A 40 6.72 -12.20 -16.02
C GLN A 40 6.74 -13.01 -17.31
N VAL A 41 5.61 -13.64 -17.61
CA VAL A 41 5.53 -14.57 -18.73
C VAL A 41 4.27 -14.27 -19.52
N ALA A 42 4.38 -14.09 -20.84
CA ALA A 42 3.24 -13.99 -21.74
C ALA A 42 3.28 -15.12 -22.77
N LYS A 43 2.18 -15.87 -22.87
CA LYS A 43 2.00 -16.91 -23.90
C LYS A 43 1.15 -16.34 -25.02
N CYS A 44 1.64 -16.45 -26.26
CA CYS A 44 0.82 -16.18 -27.44
C CYS A 44 0.30 -17.53 -27.98
N GLN A 45 -0.96 -17.86 -27.67
CA GLN A 45 -1.58 -19.11 -28.09
C GLN A 45 -1.95 -19.06 -29.57
N ASN A 46 -1.66 -20.15 -30.30
CA ASN A 46 -2.15 -20.40 -31.66
C ASN A 46 -1.87 -19.28 -32.70
N LYS A 47 -0.78 -18.54 -32.53
CA LYS A 47 -0.33 -17.50 -33.48
C LYS A 47 1.10 -17.78 -33.93
N HIS A 48 1.39 -17.56 -35.21
CA HIS A 48 2.75 -17.69 -35.75
C HIS A 48 3.58 -16.44 -35.43
N LEU A 49 4.85 -16.62 -35.07
CA LEU A 49 5.83 -15.55 -34.84
C LEU A 49 5.34 -14.45 -33.87
N CYS A 50 4.53 -14.83 -32.88
CA CYS A 50 3.80 -13.91 -32.00
C CYS A 50 4.55 -13.49 -30.74
N ASN A 51 5.68 -14.12 -30.43
CA ASN A 51 6.51 -13.85 -29.25
C ASN A 51 7.37 -12.59 -29.43
N THR A 52 6.76 -11.49 -29.88
CA THR A 52 7.40 -10.20 -30.09
C THR A 52 7.51 -9.41 -28.80
N LYS A 53 8.38 -8.39 -28.78
CA LYS A 53 8.47 -7.44 -27.66
C LYS A 53 7.16 -6.69 -27.47
N GLU A 54 6.58 -6.22 -28.57
CA GLU A 54 5.29 -5.52 -28.59
C GLU A 54 4.16 -6.38 -28.01
N PHE A 55 4.11 -7.66 -28.36
CA PHE A 55 3.12 -8.58 -27.80
C PHE A 55 3.18 -8.62 -26.27
N PHE A 56 4.38 -8.68 -25.71
CA PHE A 56 4.60 -8.70 -24.26
C PHE A 56 4.25 -7.36 -23.60
N GLU A 57 4.71 -6.25 -24.16
CA GLU A 57 4.48 -4.91 -23.61
C GLU A 57 3.00 -4.52 -23.62
N ASN A 58 2.21 -5.06 -24.58
CA ASN A 58 0.77 -4.85 -24.65
C ASN A 58 -0.04 -5.72 -23.67
N LYS A 59 0.60 -6.58 -22.88
CA LYS A 59 -0.09 -7.38 -21.85
C LYS A 59 -0.30 -6.60 -20.56
N LEU A 60 -1.46 -6.83 -19.96
CA LEU A 60 -1.78 -6.37 -18.62
C LEU A 60 -1.34 -7.43 -17.60
N PHE A 61 -0.51 -7.01 -16.66
CA PHE A 61 -0.10 -7.81 -15.51
C PHE A 61 -0.65 -7.19 -14.23
N CYS A 62 -1.25 -8.00 -13.37
CA CYS A 62 -1.80 -7.55 -12.09
C CYS A 62 -1.12 -8.28 -10.94
N LEU A 63 -1.12 -7.65 -9.76
CA LEU A 63 -0.72 -8.33 -8.53
C LEU A 63 -1.79 -9.33 -8.12
N THR A 64 -1.36 -10.45 -7.52
CA THR A 64 -2.23 -11.50 -6.97
C THR A 64 -1.79 -11.82 -5.54
N VAL A 65 -2.70 -12.34 -4.72
CA VAL A 65 -2.40 -12.80 -3.36
C VAL A 65 -2.30 -14.33 -3.37
N ASN A 66 -1.19 -14.90 -2.89
CA ASN A 66 -1.00 -16.35 -2.81
C ASN A 66 -1.32 -16.87 -1.39
N ILE A 67 -2.38 -17.70 -1.30
CA ILE A 67 -2.72 -18.63 -0.22
C ILE A 67 -2.57 -18.09 1.23
N GLY A 68 -3.56 -17.32 1.69
CA GLY A 68 -4.07 -17.36 3.07
C GLY A 68 -3.14 -16.99 4.23
N LYS A 69 -1.89 -16.61 4.00
CA LYS A 69 -1.00 -16.01 4.99
C LYS A 69 -0.54 -14.65 4.47
N ILE A 70 -0.61 -13.64 5.33
CA ILE A 70 0.00 -12.33 5.08
C ILE A 70 1.52 -12.54 5.06
N THR A 71 2.05 -12.93 3.91
CA THR A 71 3.45 -12.75 3.57
C THR A 71 3.50 -11.58 2.61
N ASN A 72 4.35 -10.59 2.88
CA ASN A 72 4.60 -9.46 1.99
C ASN A 72 5.24 -9.86 0.65
N GLU A 73 5.38 -11.17 0.39
CA GLU A 73 5.78 -11.72 -0.90
C GLU A 73 4.56 -11.73 -1.82
N ILE A 74 4.18 -10.55 -2.32
CA ILE A 74 3.37 -10.45 -3.52
C ILE A 74 4.17 -11.14 -4.63
N SER A 75 3.86 -12.40 -4.89
CA SER A 75 4.55 -13.22 -5.86
C SER A 75 4.36 -12.58 -7.23
N LYS A 76 5.40 -11.93 -7.73
CA LYS A 76 5.48 -11.42 -9.11
C LYS A 76 5.65 -12.59 -10.08
N MET A 77 4.70 -13.51 -10.06
CA MET A 77 4.49 -14.50 -11.10
C MET A 77 3.06 -14.31 -11.56
N SER A 78 2.90 -13.49 -12.58
CA SER A 78 1.63 -13.20 -13.20
C SER A 78 1.73 -13.64 -14.64
N GLU A 79 1.04 -14.72 -15.00
CA GLU A 79 0.52 -14.80 -16.36
C GLU A 79 -0.29 -13.52 -16.62
N PRO A 80 -0.25 -12.97 -17.85
CA PRO A 80 -1.03 -11.79 -18.15
C PRO A 80 -2.50 -12.08 -17.89
N CYS A 81 -3.25 -11.04 -17.56
CA CYS A 81 -4.69 -11.16 -17.52
C CYS A 81 -5.20 -11.73 -18.86
N GLY A 82 -6.15 -12.66 -18.78
CA GLY A 82 -6.85 -13.18 -19.96
C GLY A 82 -7.41 -12.03 -20.81
N GLU A 83 -7.65 -12.28 -22.10
CA GLU A 83 -8.03 -11.22 -23.05
C GLU A 83 -9.32 -10.46 -22.62
N ASP A 84 -10.19 -11.12 -21.86
CA ASP A 84 -11.43 -10.55 -21.31
C ASP A 84 -11.19 -9.63 -20.08
N HIS A 85 -10.02 -9.73 -19.45
CA HIS A 85 -9.68 -9.03 -18.23
C HIS A 85 -8.82 -7.79 -18.52
N LYS A 86 -9.48 -6.67 -18.82
CA LYS A 86 -8.86 -5.39 -19.19
C LYS A 86 -8.57 -4.44 -18.01
N ALA A 87 -8.53 -4.97 -16.79
CA ALA A 87 -8.27 -4.20 -15.57
C ALA A 87 -7.63 -5.08 -14.49
N CYS A 88 -6.94 -4.44 -13.55
CA CYS A 88 -6.58 -5.01 -12.27
C CYS A 88 -7.54 -4.50 -11.21
N TYR A 89 -7.75 -5.31 -10.18
CA TYR A 89 -8.55 -4.91 -9.03
C TYR A 89 -7.78 -5.05 -7.71
N HIS A 90 -8.13 -4.18 -6.78
CA HIS A 90 -7.83 -4.25 -5.36
C HIS A 90 -9.16 -4.26 -4.62
N GLN A 91 -9.40 -5.28 -3.80
CA GLN A 91 -10.60 -5.40 -3.01
C GLN A 91 -10.26 -5.66 -1.56
N ARG A 92 -10.82 -4.83 -0.68
CA ARG A 92 -10.69 -5.02 0.76
C ARG A 92 -12.00 -5.52 1.36
N SER A 93 -11.97 -6.70 1.94
CA SER A 93 -13.00 -7.19 2.87
C SER A 93 -12.29 -7.60 4.16
N GLU A 94 -12.72 -8.68 4.82
CA GLU A 94 -11.98 -9.29 5.93
C GLU A 94 -10.53 -9.62 5.53
N VAL A 95 -10.33 -10.06 4.29
CA VAL A 95 -9.01 -10.28 3.68
C VAL A 95 -8.78 -9.36 2.47
N LEU A 96 -7.53 -9.27 2.02
CA LEU A 96 -7.13 -8.57 0.81
C LEU A 96 -7.24 -9.49 -0.40
N TYR A 97 -7.94 -9.05 -1.45
CA TYR A 97 -7.96 -9.70 -2.75
C TYR A 97 -7.36 -8.78 -3.80
N LEU A 98 -6.43 -9.32 -4.59
CA LEU A 98 -5.80 -8.65 -5.73
C LEU A 98 -5.90 -9.59 -6.93
N GLY A 99 -6.20 -9.06 -8.11
CA GLY A 99 -6.18 -9.88 -9.32
C GLY A 99 -6.54 -9.14 -10.60
N CYS A 100 -6.77 -9.95 -11.63
CA CYS A 100 -7.22 -9.53 -12.95
C CYS A 100 -8.76 -9.45 -13.01
N GLY A 101 -9.28 -8.52 -13.80
CA GLY A 101 -10.70 -8.28 -13.99
C GLY A 101 -11.16 -7.00 -13.30
N LYS A 102 -12.47 -6.86 -13.13
CA LYS A 102 -13.09 -5.76 -12.39
C LYS A 102 -13.81 -6.31 -11.17
N CYS A 103 -13.74 -5.61 -10.05
CA CYS A 103 -14.71 -5.80 -8.96
C CYS A 103 -15.73 -4.67 -8.92
N ASN A 104 -16.92 -4.98 -8.38
CA ASN A 104 -18.02 -4.04 -8.17
C ASN A 104 -18.40 -3.92 -6.69
N ASP A 105 -17.64 -4.54 -5.81
CA ASP A 105 -17.87 -4.48 -4.36
C ASP A 105 -17.62 -3.10 -3.78
N LYS A 106 -18.22 -2.83 -2.62
CA LYS A 106 -18.18 -1.51 -1.97
C LYS A 106 -16.76 -0.96 -1.72
N TYR A 107 -15.81 -1.83 -1.42
CA TYR A 107 -14.43 -1.48 -1.07
C TYR A 107 -13.45 -2.01 -2.12
N CYS A 108 -13.81 -1.75 -3.37
CA CYS A 108 -13.07 -2.15 -4.56
C CYS A 108 -12.44 -0.93 -5.23
N THR A 109 -11.26 -1.10 -5.80
CA THR A 109 -10.64 -0.15 -6.72
C THR A 109 -10.15 -0.88 -7.95
N ASN A 110 -10.45 -0.33 -9.12
CA ASN A 110 -10.05 -0.86 -10.40
C ASN A 110 -9.02 0.06 -11.06
N CYS A 111 -8.06 -0.50 -11.79
CA CYS A 111 -7.05 0.26 -12.50
C CYS A 111 -6.58 -0.51 -13.75
N LYS A 112 -5.89 0.15 -14.70
CA LYS A 112 -5.64 -0.41 -16.05
C LYS A 112 -4.17 -0.48 -16.45
N THR A 113 -3.25 -0.16 -15.55
CA THR A 113 -1.80 -0.21 -15.82
C THR A 113 -1.17 -1.41 -15.12
N ASN A 114 0.00 -1.83 -15.59
CA ASN A 114 0.70 -2.98 -15.01
C ASN A 114 0.97 -2.79 -13.51
N PHE A 115 0.60 -3.79 -12.72
CA PHE A 115 0.76 -3.86 -11.27
C PHE A 115 0.16 -2.67 -10.53
N CYS A 116 -0.91 -2.08 -11.07
CA CYS A 116 -1.50 -0.88 -10.50
C CYS A 116 -2.29 -1.13 -9.21
N ASN A 117 -2.71 -2.37 -8.97
CA ASN A 117 -3.52 -2.78 -7.82
C ASN A 117 -2.69 -2.99 -6.55
N VAL A 118 -1.79 -2.04 -6.24
CA VAL A 118 -1.01 -2.00 -5.01
C VAL A 118 -1.88 -1.63 -3.81
N GLU A 119 -1.43 -1.98 -2.60
CA GLU A 119 -2.16 -1.75 -1.36
C GLU A 119 -2.46 -0.27 -1.10
N GLU A 120 -1.52 0.62 -1.41
CA GLU A 120 -1.63 2.06 -1.17
C GLU A 120 -2.67 2.75 -2.07
N LYS A 121 -3.06 2.09 -3.17
CA LYS A 121 -4.06 2.60 -4.12
C LYS A 121 -5.45 2.04 -3.90
N GLY A 122 -5.62 1.16 -2.92
CA GLY A 122 -6.90 0.55 -2.59
C GLY A 122 -7.48 1.02 -1.26
N TYR A 123 -8.64 0.47 -0.91
CA TYR A 123 -9.25 0.72 0.39
C TYR A 123 -8.41 0.11 1.51
N LYS A 124 -8.32 0.86 2.62
CA LYS A 124 -7.65 0.45 3.85
C LYS A 124 -8.66 0.35 4.98
N LYS A 125 -8.39 -0.55 5.95
CA LYS A 125 -9.20 -0.65 7.16
C LYS A 125 -8.65 0.25 8.23
N CYS A 126 -9.53 0.84 9.02
CA CYS A 126 -9.19 1.59 10.22
C CYS A 126 -9.96 0.99 11.40
N TYR A 127 -9.32 0.98 12.57
CA TYR A 127 -9.99 0.66 13.82
C TYR A 127 -11.05 1.71 14.15
N THR A 128 -12.12 1.25 14.81
CA THR A 128 -13.11 2.13 15.46
C THR A 128 -13.16 1.79 16.95
N ASN A 129 -13.99 2.51 17.72
CA ASN A 129 -14.22 2.17 19.14
C ASN A 129 -15.12 0.95 19.33
N THR A 130 -15.71 0.43 18.26
CA THR A 130 -16.56 -0.76 18.29
C THR A 130 -15.77 -1.96 17.76
N LYS A 131 -16.36 -3.16 17.84
CA LYS A 131 -15.79 -4.35 17.19
C LYS A 131 -15.79 -4.25 15.65
N ASN A 132 -16.54 -3.30 15.08
CA ASN A 132 -16.60 -3.09 13.63
C ASN A 132 -15.43 -2.23 13.16
N MET A 133 -14.93 -2.52 11.96
CA MET A 133 -13.92 -1.72 11.27
C MET A 133 -14.60 -0.78 10.27
N CYS A 134 -13.99 0.36 10.01
CA CYS A 134 -14.38 1.21 8.88
C CYS A 134 -13.35 1.10 7.76
N TYR A 135 -13.75 1.47 6.54
CA TYR A 135 -12.92 1.36 5.34
C TYR A 135 -12.75 2.77 4.76
N ALA A 136 -11.50 3.23 4.71
CA ALA A 136 -11.12 4.51 4.14
C ALA A 136 -10.62 4.33 2.71
N LYS A 137 -10.98 5.28 1.85
CA LYS A 137 -10.43 5.38 0.49
C LYS A 137 -8.92 5.62 0.50
N PRO A 138 -8.22 5.50 -0.66
CA PRO A 138 -6.78 5.74 -0.74
C PRO A 138 -6.36 7.12 -0.23
N ASP A 139 -7.14 8.15 -0.53
CA ASP A 139 -6.92 9.57 -0.18
C ASP A 139 -7.43 9.95 1.23
N GLU A 140 -8.28 9.14 1.83
CA GLU A 140 -8.78 9.35 3.20
C GLU A 140 -7.82 8.78 4.24
N THR A 141 -7.76 9.35 5.44
CA THR A 141 -6.92 8.84 6.52
C THR A 141 -7.68 7.92 7.48
N CYS A 142 -6.96 7.16 8.29
CA CYS A 142 -7.46 6.68 9.58
C CYS A 142 -7.09 7.73 10.65
N PHE A 143 -7.95 7.96 11.63
CA PHE A 143 -7.64 8.85 12.75
C PHE A 143 -7.67 8.14 14.10
N MET A 144 -6.94 8.69 15.04
CA MET A 144 -7.06 8.40 16.47
C MET A 144 -6.85 9.68 17.28
N GLU A 145 -7.63 9.86 18.35
CA GLU A 145 -7.59 11.07 19.17
C GLU A 145 -7.73 10.77 20.65
N ARG A 146 -7.18 11.66 21.49
CA ARG A 146 -7.45 11.65 22.93
C ARG A 146 -8.62 12.56 23.22
N THR A 147 -9.62 11.97 23.86
CA THR A 147 -10.75 12.72 24.43
C THR A 147 -10.32 13.48 25.68
N LYS A 148 -11.17 14.41 26.14
CA LYS A 148 -10.96 15.17 27.39
C LYS A 148 -10.75 14.28 28.62
N ASN A 149 -11.25 13.04 28.60
CA ASN A 149 -11.11 12.08 29.69
C ASN A 149 -9.96 11.10 29.47
N ASN A 150 -8.98 11.44 28.63
CA ASN A 150 -7.83 10.62 28.24
C ASN A 150 -8.16 9.27 27.57
N LYS A 151 -9.43 9.00 27.24
CA LYS A 151 -9.83 7.85 26.42
C LYS A 151 -9.42 8.06 24.97
N VAL A 152 -9.14 6.96 24.26
CA VAL A 152 -8.80 6.96 22.84
C VAL A 152 -10.08 6.79 22.01
N ASN A 153 -10.32 7.70 21.08
CA ASN A 153 -11.33 7.57 20.04
C ASN A 153 -10.65 7.31 18.68
N LYS A 154 -11.29 6.54 17.78
CA LYS A 154 -10.71 6.06 16.53
C LYS A 154 -11.76 6.02 15.41
N GLY A 155 -11.33 6.22 14.17
CA GLY A 155 -12.18 6.03 13.01
C GLY A 155 -11.50 6.31 11.67
N CYS A 156 -12.35 6.50 10.65
CA CYS A 156 -11.96 6.87 9.29
C CYS A 156 -12.18 8.36 9.07
N GLY A 157 -11.40 8.94 8.17
CA GLY A 157 -11.44 10.34 7.81
C GLY A 157 -10.38 11.16 8.54
N ASN A 158 -10.54 12.47 8.43
CA ASN A 158 -9.63 13.46 8.98
C ASN A 158 -9.83 13.63 10.49
N CYS A 159 -8.84 14.28 11.12
CA CYS A 159 -8.92 14.56 12.54
C CYS A 159 -10.06 15.53 12.89
N PRO A 160 -10.94 15.15 13.85
CA PRO A 160 -12.03 16.02 14.27
C PRO A 160 -11.59 17.04 15.34
N THR A 161 -10.42 16.85 15.97
CA THR A 161 -9.92 17.70 17.05
C THR A 161 -8.42 17.99 16.90
N LYS A 162 -7.91 18.92 17.72
CA LYS A 162 -6.48 19.26 17.80
C LYS A 162 -5.64 18.21 18.55
N THR A 163 -6.27 17.27 19.28
CA THR A 163 -5.60 16.20 20.04
C THR A 163 -5.63 14.87 19.29
N CYS A 164 -5.61 14.97 17.96
CA CYS A 164 -5.82 13.88 17.04
C CYS A 164 -4.65 13.77 16.07
N ILE A 165 -4.31 12.53 15.70
CA ILE A 165 -3.34 12.22 14.66
C ILE A 165 -3.99 11.36 13.58
N THR A 166 -3.51 11.52 12.34
CA THR A 166 -3.94 10.73 11.19
C THR A 166 -2.83 9.80 10.70
N CYS A 167 -3.21 8.74 10.01
CA CYS A 167 -2.29 7.82 9.36
C CYS A 167 -2.92 7.18 8.12
N ASN A 168 -2.08 6.75 7.16
CA ASN A 168 -2.54 6.32 5.83
C ASN A 168 -2.35 4.83 5.53
N LYS A 169 -1.95 4.03 6.52
CA LYS A 169 -1.70 2.59 6.34
C LYS A 169 -2.88 1.76 6.84
N HIS A 170 -2.94 0.51 6.39
CA HIS A 170 -3.91 -0.47 6.90
C HIS A 170 -3.78 -0.62 8.42
N GLU A 171 -4.88 -0.45 9.14
CA GLU A 171 -4.99 -0.65 10.59
C GLU A 171 -3.95 0.14 11.41
N CYS A 172 -3.58 1.32 10.92
CA CYS A 172 -2.52 2.11 11.55
C CYS A 172 -2.95 2.86 12.81
N ASN A 173 -4.25 2.97 13.07
CA ASN A 173 -4.82 3.76 14.17
C ASN A 173 -5.10 2.92 15.43
N ASP A 174 -4.14 2.08 15.83
CA ASP A 174 -4.28 1.15 16.97
C ASP A 174 -4.31 1.85 18.34
N GLY A 175 -3.95 3.13 18.41
CA GLY A 175 -3.98 3.95 19.61
C GLY A 175 -2.79 3.77 20.56
N LYS A 176 -1.82 2.89 20.24
CA LYS A 176 -0.68 2.61 21.15
C LYS A 176 0.31 3.77 21.25
N ASN A 177 0.49 4.51 20.16
CA ASN A 177 1.48 5.58 20.05
C ASN A 177 0.85 6.98 20.12
N LEU A 178 -0.31 7.12 20.76
CA LEU A 178 -1.03 8.38 20.85
C LEU A 178 -0.56 9.19 22.07
N PRO A 179 0.02 10.40 21.89
CA PRO A 179 0.47 11.24 23.00
C PRO A 179 -0.67 11.65 23.95
N TYR A 180 -0.28 12.20 25.09
CA TYR A 180 -1.20 12.92 25.97
C TYR A 180 -1.18 14.40 25.63
N TYR A 181 -2.17 15.14 26.13
CA TYR A 181 -2.27 16.58 25.84
C TYR A 181 -2.67 17.36 27.08
N CYS A 182 -2.06 18.51 27.28
CA CYS A 182 -2.41 19.50 28.28
C CYS A 182 -2.74 20.84 27.62
N LEU A 183 -3.38 21.76 28.34
CA LEU A 183 -3.54 23.13 27.86
C LEU A 183 -2.22 23.89 28.00
N ASP A 184 -1.91 24.71 27.01
CA ASP A 184 -0.79 25.64 27.00
C ASP A 184 -1.05 26.83 27.96
N TYR A 185 -0.08 27.72 28.09
CA TYR A 185 -0.17 28.93 28.93
C TYR A 185 -1.36 29.85 28.57
N ASP A 186 -1.89 29.75 27.34
CA ASP A 186 -3.07 30.50 26.89
C ASP A 186 -4.40 29.92 27.42
N GLY A 187 -4.35 28.75 28.08
CA GLY A 187 -5.52 28.04 28.61
C GLY A 187 -6.47 27.49 27.53
N LYS A 188 -6.04 27.42 26.26
CA LYS A 188 -6.91 27.07 25.11
C LYS A 188 -6.24 26.11 24.14
N SER A 189 -4.97 26.31 23.84
CA SER A 189 -4.22 25.51 22.86
C SER A 189 -3.71 24.23 23.51
N PRO A 190 -3.80 23.07 22.84
CA PRO A 190 -3.22 21.85 23.37
C PRO A 190 -1.73 21.78 23.07
N ILE A 191 -0.96 21.29 24.04
CA ILE A 191 0.45 20.88 23.88
C ILE A 191 0.56 19.37 24.05
N GLU A 192 1.47 18.76 23.28
CA GLU A 192 1.75 17.32 23.37
C GLU A 192 2.62 16.99 24.59
N CYS A 193 2.23 15.94 25.31
CA CYS A 193 2.84 15.50 26.55
C CYS A 193 3.15 14.00 26.50
N LYS A 194 4.27 13.62 27.15
CA LYS A 194 4.65 12.20 27.34
C LYS A 194 3.82 11.49 28.41
N LYS A 195 3.26 12.24 29.37
CA LYS A 195 2.48 11.74 30.50
C LYS A 195 1.09 12.41 30.53
N SER A 196 0.14 11.77 31.18
CA SER A 196 -1.26 12.23 31.30
C SER A 196 -1.46 13.42 32.24
N ASP A 197 -0.57 13.59 33.21
CA ASP A 197 -0.79 14.51 34.30
C ASP A 197 -0.48 15.94 33.84
N CYS A 198 -1.47 16.82 34.01
CA CYS A 198 -1.34 18.26 33.78
C CYS A 198 -1.36 18.97 35.13
N TYR A 199 -0.64 20.09 35.23
CA TYR A 199 -0.62 20.93 36.43
C TYR A 199 -0.97 22.38 36.06
N ILE A 200 -1.47 23.13 37.03
CA ILE A 200 -1.66 24.57 36.94
C ILE A 200 -1.35 25.18 38.31
N ASP A 201 -0.36 26.05 38.36
CA ASP A 201 0.02 26.76 39.58
C ASP A 201 -0.44 28.21 39.50
N LYS A 202 -1.01 28.72 40.60
CA LYS A 202 -1.36 30.13 40.75
C LYS A 202 -0.29 30.84 41.57
N CYS A 203 0.67 31.47 40.89
CA CYS A 203 1.67 32.31 41.54
C CYS A 203 1.11 33.70 41.83
N ARG A 204 1.19 34.16 43.09
CA ARG A 204 1.00 35.57 43.42
C ARG A 204 2.32 36.30 43.23
N LEU A 205 2.36 37.26 42.31
CA LEU A 205 3.42 38.27 42.28
C LEU A 205 3.25 39.16 43.52
N ILE A 206 4.13 39.01 44.49
CA ILE A 206 4.34 40.04 45.50
C ILE A 206 5.26 41.05 44.84
N LEU A 207 4.67 42.12 44.29
CA LEU A 207 5.45 43.29 43.91
C LEU A 207 5.95 43.90 45.23
N GLY A 208 7.26 43.85 45.46
CA GLY A 208 7.89 44.48 46.61
C GLY A 208 7.54 45.96 46.61
N LEU A 209 6.94 46.41 47.70
CA LEU A 209 7.03 47.81 48.12
C LEU A 209 8.45 47.97 48.69
N GLU A 210 9.36 48.50 47.87
CA GLU A 210 10.51 49.26 48.36
C GLU A 210 10.14 50.74 48.40
#